data_AF-A0A7W1NB05-F1
#
_entry.id   AF-A0A7W1NB05-F1
#
_cell.length_a   1.000
_cell.length_b   1.000
_cell.length_c   1.000
_cell.angle_alpha   90.00
_cell.angle_beta   90.00
_cell.angle_gamma   90.00
#
_symmetry.space_group_name_H-M   'P 1'
#
loop_
_entity.id
_entity.type
_entity.pdbx_description
1 polymer ?
#
loop_
_entity_poly.entity_id
_entity_poly.type
_entity_poly.pdbx_seq_one_letter_code
_entity_poly.pdbx_strand_id
1 'polypeptide(L)'
;IALGALAAVAAAPGQIACWRDRRVPLAAVIADTHLYDSASAAGPALAAGTLVERDAHQPWSGRLLVSTPDGAKGYVAAADLGGE
;
A
#
# COMPACT_ATOMS: atom_id res chain seq x y z
N ILE A 1 -16.59 2.47 37.73
CA ILE A 1 -16.24 3.50 36.73
C ILE A 1 -14.72 3.69 36.83
N ALA A 2 -13.96 2.91 36.05
CA ALA A 2 -12.50 2.87 36.15
C ALA A 2 -11.91 3.95 35.23
N LEU A 3 -11.37 5.01 35.84
CA LEU A 3 -10.56 6.05 35.20
C LEU A 3 -9.23 5.43 34.70
N GLY A 4 -9.24 4.76 33.55
CA GLY A 4 -8.05 4.07 33.05
C GLY A 4 -7.77 4.15 31.55
N ALA A 5 -8.56 4.90 30.77
CA ALA A 5 -8.50 4.82 29.30
C ALA A 5 -8.43 6.17 28.58
N LEU A 6 -7.85 7.20 29.21
CA LEU A 6 -7.70 8.54 28.61
C LEU A 6 -6.24 9.02 28.53
N ALA A 7 -5.28 8.11 28.66
CA ALA A 7 -3.84 8.41 28.66
C ALA A 7 -3.11 7.84 27.44
N ALA A 8 -3.68 7.95 26.24
CA ALA A 8 -3.02 7.53 25.01
C ALA A 8 -3.13 8.56 23.87
N VAL A 9 -3.33 9.84 24.19
CA VAL A 9 -3.25 10.96 23.22
C VAL A 9 -1.98 11.78 23.49
N ALA A 10 -0.86 11.09 23.61
CA ALA A 10 0.48 11.67 23.58
C ALA A 10 1.43 10.68 22.89
N ALA A 11 0.96 9.98 21.86
CA ALA A 11 1.85 9.24 20.99
C ALA A 11 2.64 10.30 20.20
N ALA A 12 3.92 10.44 20.54
CA ALA A 12 4.83 11.31 19.80
C ALA A 12 4.67 11.00 18.30
N PRO A 13 4.61 12.01 17.40
CA PRO A 13 4.41 11.76 15.97
C PRO A 13 5.38 10.70 15.40
N GLY A 14 6.59 10.59 15.96
CA GLY A 14 7.56 9.55 15.61
C GLY A 14 7.15 8.11 15.97
N GLN A 15 6.39 7.89 17.05
CA GLN A 15 5.91 6.55 17.42
C GLN A 15 4.76 6.08 16.52
N ILE A 16 3.85 6.98 16.15
CA ILE A 16 2.79 6.69 15.16
C ILE A 16 3.41 6.45 13.78
N ALA A 17 4.41 7.24 13.38
CA ALA A 17 5.13 7.08 12.13
C ALA A 17 5.87 5.73 12.07
N CYS A 18 6.65 5.36 13.09
CA CYS A 18 7.33 4.06 13.15
C CYS A 18 6.37 2.87 13.23
N TRP A 19 5.20 3.05 13.83
CA TRP A 19 4.20 2.00 13.89
C TRP A 19 3.49 1.78 12.55
N ARG A 20 3.23 2.87 11.80
CA ARG A 20 2.67 2.80 10.45
C ARG A 20 3.69 2.24 9.46
N ASP A 21 4.93 2.69 9.54
CA ASP A 21 6.06 2.19 8.73
C ASP A 21 6.22 0.66 8.84
N ARG A 22 6.19 0.12 10.06
CA ARG A 22 6.30 -1.34 10.28
C ARG A 22 5.08 -2.16 9.89
N ARG A 23 3.97 -1.54 9.45
CA ARG A 23 2.71 -2.22 9.13
C ARG A 23 2.23 -2.03 7.70
N VAL A 24 2.92 -1.19 6.92
CA VAL A 24 2.61 -1.00 5.51
C VAL A 24 3.48 -1.98 4.72
N PRO A 25 2.92 -3.04 4.13
CA PRO A 25 3.69 -3.93 3.28
C PRO A 25 4.04 -3.17 1.99
N LEU A 26 5.27 -2.68 1.92
CA LEU A 26 5.81 -2.03 0.72
C LEU A 26 6.22 -3.09 -0.30
N ALA A 27 6.10 -2.74 -1.58
CA ALA A 27 6.54 -3.57 -2.68
C ALA A 27 7.16 -2.72 -3.78
N ALA A 28 8.15 -3.29 -4.45
CA ALA A 28 8.75 -2.66 -5.62
C ALA A 28 8.05 -3.18 -6.88
N VAL A 29 7.68 -2.29 -7.79
CA VAL A 29 7.32 -2.67 -9.16
C VAL A 29 8.59 -3.18 -9.85
N ILE A 30 8.59 -4.40 -10.39
CA ILE A 30 9.77 -5.03 -11.00
C ILE A 30 9.79 -4.94 -12.53
N ALA A 31 8.67 -4.56 -13.14
CA ALA A 31 8.53 -4.36 -14.58
C ALA A 31 7.61 -3.16 -14.86
N ASP A 32 7.85 -2.44 -15.96
CA ASP A 32 6.97 -1.34 -16.37
C ASP A 32 5.54 -1.87 -16.59
N THR A 33 4.57 -1.24 -15.93
CA THR A 33 3.19 -1.71 -15.88
C THR A 33 2.21 -0.54 -15.80
N HIS A 34 0.92 -0.84 -15.70
CA HIS A 34 -0.13 0.17 -15.49
C HIS A 34 -0.91 -0.14 -14.22
N LEU A 35 -1.39 0.93 -13.60
CA LEU A 35 -2.35 0.82 -12.52
C LEU A 35 -3.74 0.64 -13.12
N TYR A 36 -4.42 -0.47 -12.79
CA TYR A 36 -5.74 -0.79 -13.33
C TYR A 36 -6.86 -0.45 -12.33
N ASP A 37 -8.03 -0.06 -12.80
CA ASP A 37 -9.22 0.03 -11.96
C ASP A 37 -9.92 -1.35 -11.83
N SER A 38 -10.96 -1.42 -10.99
CA SER A 38 -11.87 -2.56 -10.85
C SER A 38 -12.54 -3.05 -12.15
N ALA A 39 -12.77 -2.17 -13.12
CA ALA A 39 -13.27 -2.51 -14.46
C ALA A 39 -12.15 -2.91 -15.43
N SER A 40 -10.92 -3.10 -14.95
CA SER A 40 -9.71 -3.33 -15.76
C SER A 40 -9.39 -2.21 -16.74
N ALA A 41 -9.89 -0.99 -16.53
CA ALA A 41 -9.43 0.15 -17.30
C ALA A 41 -7.99 0.49 -16.90
N ALA A 42 -7.11 0.67 -17.88
CA ALA A 42 -5.74 1.10 -17.64
C ALA A 42 -5.72 2.57 -17.21
N GLY A 43 -5.07 2.84 -16.09
CA GLY A 43 -4.82 4.17 -15.55
C GLY A 43 -3.35 4.56 -15.73
N PRO A 44 -2.77 5.31 -14.76
CA PRO A 44 -1.41 5.83 -14.88
C PRO A 44 -0.39 4.70 -15.02
N ALA A 45 0.66 4.97 -15.80
CA ALA A 45 1.80 4.07 -15.93
C ALA A 45 2.63 4.07 -14.65
N LEU A 46 3.17 2.90 -14.32
CA LEU A 46 4.08 2.68 -13.20
C LEU A 46 5.41 2.16 -13.76
N ALA A 47 6.47 2.91 -13.51
CA ALA A 47 7.80 2.50 -13.92
C ALA A 47 8.35 1.40 -13.00
N ALA A 48 9.16 0.51 -13.56
CA ALA A 48 9.97 -0.40 -12.76
C ALA A 48 10.82 0.38 -11.73
N GLY A 49 10.94 -0.16 -10.52
CA GLY A 49 11.59 0.49 -9.38
C GLY A 49 10.67 1.39 -8.54
N THR A 50 9.43 1.64 -8.98
CA THR A 50 8.46 2.40 -8.18
C THR A 50 8.08 1.61 -6.92
N LEU A 51 8.20 2.23 -5.75
CA LEU A 51 7.69 1.66 -4.50
C LEU A 51 6.20 1.96 -4.35
N VAL A 52 5.42 0.93 -4.06
CA VAL A 52 3.98 1.01 -3.82
C VAL A 52 3.62 0.35 -2.49
N GLU A 53 2.61 0.88 -1.83
CA GLU A 53 2.03 0.26 -0.64
C GLU A 53 1.06 -0.83 -1.10
N ARG A 54 1.31 -2.09 -0.73
CA ARG A 54 0.36 -3.17 -0.95
C ARG A 54 -0.78 -3.04 0.05
N ASP A 55 -1.99 -3.22 -0.44
CA ASP A 55 -3.13 -3.44 0.43
C ASP A 55 -3.22 -4.95 0.76
N ALA A 56 -3.43 -5.28 2.03
CA ALA A 56 -3.50 -6.66 2.51
C ALA A 56 -4.83 -7.38 2.18
N HIS A 57 -5.74 -6.72 1.46
CA HIS A 57 -6.96 -7.36 0.98
C HIS A 57 -6.67 -8.50 -0.02
N GLN A 58 -7.66 -9.39 -0.16
CA GLN A 58 -7.59 -10.55 -1.03
C GLN A 58 -7.23 -10.15 -2.48
N PRO A 59 -6.27 -10.82 -3.14
CA PRO A 59 -5.96 -10.57 -4.53
C PRO A 59 -7.19 -10.77 -5.41
N TRP A 60 -7.34 -9.91 -6.41
CA TRP A 60 -8.39 -9.99 -7.42
C TRP A 60 -7.80 -10.43 -8.75
N SER A 61 -8.16 -11.62 -9.24
CA SER A 61 -7.67 -12.17 -10.52
C SER A 61 -6.14 -12.10 -10.67
N GLY A 62 -5.40 -12.44 -9.61
CA GLY A 62 -3.92 -12.39 -9.63
C GLY A 62 -3.32 -10.97 -9.58
N ARG A 63 -4.14 -9.95 -9.33
CA ARG A 63 -3.72 -8.57 -9.11
C ARG A 63 -3.86 -8.18 -7.65
N LEU A 64 -2.96 -7.35 -7.18
CA LEU A 64 -2.97 -6.78 -5.85
C LEU A 64 -3.40 -5.31 -5.92
N LEU A 65 -4.23 -4.90 -4.98
CA LEU A 65 -4.54 -3.49 -4.79
C LEU A 65 -3.31 -2.82 -4.20
N VAL A 66 -2.87 -1.74 -4.82
CA VAL A 66 -1.70 -0.95 -4.41
C VAL A 66 -2.05 0.53 -4.32
N SER A 67 -1.32 1.24 -3.47
CA SER A 67 -1.32 2.70 -3.40
C SER A 67 0.04 3.24 -3.82
N THR A 68 0.03 4.19 -4.73
CA THR A 68 1.23 4.88 -5.22
C THR A 68 1.61 6.03 -4.29
N PRO A 69 2.87 6.50 -4.31
CA PRO A 69 3.31 7.64 -3.50
C PRO A 69 2.53 8.94 -3.79
N ASP A 70 2.01 9.08 -5.02
CA ASP A 70 1.14 10.20 -5.43
C ASP A 70 -0.31 10.07 -4.92
N GLY A 71 -0.62 9.00 -4.19
CA GLY A 71 -1.94 8.74 -3.60
C GLY A 71 -2.94 8.07 -4.54
N ALA A 72 -2.57 7.76 -5.79
CA ALA A 72 -3.42 6.97 -6.68
C ALA A 72 -3.51 5.52 -6.19
N LYS A 73 -4.71 4.93 -6.30
CA LYS A 73 -4.98 3.54 -5.90
C LYS A 73 -5.53 2.73 -7.05
N GLY A 74 -5.04 1.51 -7.20
CA GLY A 74 -5.53 0.58 -8.22
C GLY A 74 -4.79 -0.75 -8.17
N TYR A 75 -5.06 -1.58 -9.16
CA TYR A 75 -4.60 -2.96 -9.23
C TYR A 75 -3.37 -3.08 -10.11
N VAL A 76 -2.36 -3.80 -9.62
CA VAL A 76 -1.17 -4.19 -10.38
C VAL A 76 -1.06 -5.72 -10.35
N ALA A 77 -0.59 -6.34 -11.43
CA ALA A 77 -0.39 -7.78 -11.44
C ALA A 77 0.61 -8.18 -10.35
N ALA A 78 0.29 -9.21 -9.57
CA ALA A 78 1.18 -9.67 -8.50
C ALA A 78 2.56 -10.09 -9.05
N ALA A 79 2.60 -10.58 -10.29
CA ALA A 79 3.84 -10.93 -10.99
C ALA A 79 4.72 -9.72 -11.33
N ASP A 80 4.16 -8.51 -11.40
CA ASP A 80 4.91 -7.27 -11.63
C ASP A 80 5.41 -6.64 -10.31
N LEU A 81 5.14 -7.27 -9.15
CA LEU A 81 5.53 -6.78 -7.84
C LEU A 81 6.57 -7.71 -7.19
N GLY A 82 7.69 -7.13 -6.78
CA GLY A 82 8.73 -7.77 -5.98
C GLY A 82 8.64 -7.43 -4.50
N GLY A 83 9.25 -8.27 -3.67
CA GLY A 83 9.23 -8.16 -2.20
C GLY A 83 8.41 -9.30 -1.59
N GLU A 84 9.08 -10.13 -0.78
CA GLU A 84 8.49 -11.15 0.09
C GLU A 84 8.12 -10.55 1.45
#